data_AF-A0A7V8FNC1-F1
#
_entry.id   AF-A0A7V8FNC1-F1
#
_cell.length_a   1.000
_cell.length_b   1.000
_cell.length_c   1.000
_cell.angle_alpha   90.00
_cell.angle_beta   90.00
_cell.angle_gamma   90.00
#
_symmetry.space_group_name_H-M   'P 1'
#
loop_
_entity.id
_entity.type
_entity.pdbx_description
1 polymer ?
#
loop_
_entity_poly.entity_id
_entity_poly.type
_entity_poly.pdbx_seq_one_letter_code
_entity_poly.pdbx_strand_id
1 'polypeptide(L)'
;MVCQGRHSTVGVALEAMRYHTECVAQGVRRVQGTAWIVGDLPFGSYHESPEQALRSAAVLMAAGAHMVKLEGGGWTAPTVRFLAERGIPVCAHLGLTPQTVHALGGYRVQGRDEAAAETLLAQSRELADAGAALLVLEMVPAPLAARITQALPQCATIGIGAGRATAGQVLVMHDMLGLGLGRTPRFVRDFMAGSDSIANAMAAYVRAVKDGSFPDDRLHAW
;
A
#
# COMPACT_ATOMS: atom_id res chain seq x y z
N MET A 1 -2.09 12.21 -9.24
CA MET A 1 -0.65 12.50 -9.32
C MET A 1 -0.04 11.92 -10.59
N VAL A 2 0.39 10.66 -10.64
CA VAL A 2 1.17 10.16 -11.80
C VAL A 2 0.39 10.00 -13.11
N CYS A 3 -0.79 9.36 -13.12
CA CYS A 3 -1.54 9.13 -14.36
C CYS A 3 -2.48 10.30 -14.71
N GLN A 4 -3.21 10.82 -13.72
CA GLN A 4 -4.24 11.86 -13.93
C GLN A 4 -3.73 13.30 -13.71
N GLY A 5 -2.46 13.50 -13.36
CA GLY A 5 -1.90 14.84 -13.08
C GLY A 5 -2.48 15.58 -11.86
N ARG A 6 -3.44 14.99 -11.13
CA ARG A 6 -4.06 15.59 -9.93
C ARG A 6 -3.04 15.83 -8.81
N HIS A 7 -3.27 16.88 -8.03
CA HIS A 7 -2.44 17.25 -6.86
C HIS A 7 -2.62 16.31 -5.64
N SER A 8 -3.72 15.55 -5.59
CA SER A 8 -4.04 14.60 -4.51
C SER A 8 -4.74 13.36 -5.09
N THR A 9 -4.78 12.26 -4.33
CA THR A 9 -5.50 11.02 -4.65
C THR A 9 -6.99 11.08 -4.32
N VAL A 10 -7.42 12.05 -3.51
CA VAL A 10 -8.82 12.24 -3.06
C VAL A 10 -9.83 12.31 -4.23
N GLY A 11 -9.41 12.86 -5.38
CA GLY A 11 -10.27 13.02 -6.55
C GLY A 11 -10.34 11.82 -7.50
N VAL A 12 -9.78 10.66 -7.13
CA VAL A 12 -9.82 9.46 -7.97
C VAL A 12 -11.16 8.73 -7.75
N ALA A 13 -11.91 8.50 -8.82
CA ALA A 13 -13.19 7.79 -8.76
C ALA A 13 -13.03 6.26 -8.72
N LEU A 14 -14.00 5.56 -8.13
CA LEU A 14 -14.08 4.08 -8.17
C LEU A 14 -14.06 3.55 -9.61
N GLU A 15 -14.71 4.25 -10.54
CA GLU A 15 -14.71 3.92 -11.96
C GLU A 15 -13.30 3.95 -12.59
N ALA A 16 -12.45 4.90 -12.17
CA ALA A 16 -11.07 4.94 -12.63
C ALA A 16 -10.25 3.76 -12.07
N MET A 17 -10.49 3.39 -10.80
CA MET A 17 -9.87 2.23 -10.18
C MET A 17 -10.30 0.92 -10.85
N ARG A 18 -11.58 0.80 -11.20
CA ARG A 18 -12.13 -0.30 -12.00
C ARG A 18 -11.41 -0.43 -13.33
N TYR A 19 -11.38 0.65 -14.12
CA TYR A 19 -10.74 0.68 -15.43
C TYR A 19 -9.27 0.21 -15.39
N HIS A 20 -8.46 0.78 -14.47
CA HIS A 20 -7.07 0.38 -14.36
C HIS A 20 -6.88 -1.06 -13.87
N THR A 21 -7.75 -1.53 -12.97
CA THR A 21 -7.75 -2.93 -12.52
C THR A 21 -8.01 -3.88 -13.68
N GLU A 22 -8.98 -3.58 -14.55
CA GLU A 22 -9.27 -4.37 -15.75
C GLU A 22 -8.06 -4.43 -16.69
N CYS A 23 -7.41 -3.29 -16.94
CA CYS A 23 -6.20 -3.23 -17.78
C CYS A 23 -5.08 -4.14 -17.24
N VAL A 24 -4.80 -4.06 -15.92
CA VAL A 24 -3.77 -4.89 -15.28
C VAL A 24 -4.14 -6.37 -15.34
N ALA A 25 -5.38 -6.72 -15.00
CA ALA A 25 -5.84 -8.10 -15.00
C ALA A 25 -5.79 -8.73 -16.40
N GLN A 26 -6.13 -7.98 -17.44
CA GLN A 26 -5.98 -8.42 -18.83
C GLN A 26 -4.51 -8.63 -19.21
N GLY A 27 -3.62 -7.71 -18.81
CA GLY A 27 -2.19 -7.83 -19.04
C GLY A 27 -1.60 -9.10 -18.41
N VAL A 28 -1.89 -9.33 -17.12
CA VAL A 28 -1.45 -10.54 -16.38
C VAL A 28 -1.97 -11.81 -17.05
N ARG A 29 -3.26 -11.85 -17.42
CA ARG A 29 -3.85 -13.01 -18.12
C ARG A 29 -3.19 -13.28 -19.46
N ARG A 30 -2.91 -12.25 -20.26
CA ARG A 30 -2.31 -12.37 -21.60
C ARG A 30 -0.94 -13.03 -21.55
N VAL A 31 -0.16 -12.78 -20.51
CA VAL A 31 1.17 -13.39 -20.31
C VAL A 31 1.13 -14.64 -19.43
N GLN A 32 -0.07 -15.15 -19.12
CA GLN A 32 -0.28 -16.29 -18.22
C GLN A 32 0.43 -16.11 -16.86
N GLY A 33 0.50 -14.87 -16.39
CA GLY A 33 1.16 -14.51 -15.15
C GLY A 33 0.36 -14.89 -13.92
N THR A 34 1.04 -15.01 -12.78
CA THR A 34 0.47 -15.38 -11.48
C THR A 34 0.52 -14.24 -10.47
N ALA A 35 0.69 -13.00 -10.94
CA ALA A 35 0.78 -11.84 -10.05
C ALA A 35 -0.52 -11.64 -9.27
N TRP A 36 -0.38 -11.35 -7.97
CA TRP A 36 -1.52 -11.03 -7.11
C TRP A 36 -1.94 -9.58 -7.31
N ILE A 37 -3.19 -9.34 -7.70
CA ILE A 37 -3.69 -7.99 -8.03
C ILE A 37 -4.43 -7.42 -6.82
N VAL A 38 -3.95 -6.28 -6.32
CA VAL A 38 -4.60 -5.52 -5.24
C VAL A 38 -5.24 -4.27 -5.82
N GLY A 39 -6.56 -4.14 -5.68
CA GLY A 39 -7.34 -2.97 -6.12
C GLY A 39 -7.59 -2.01 -4.96
N ASP A 40 -7.22 -0.75 -5.13
CA ASP A 40 -7.44 0.27 -4.09
C ASP A 40 -8.89 0.73 -4.05
N LEU A 41 -9.50 0.74 -2.86
CA LEU A 41 -10.76 1.45 -2.61
C LEU A 41 -10.44 2.94 -2.49
N PRO A 42 -10.88 3.78 -3.45
CA PRO A 42 -10.54 5.20 -3.43
C PRO A 42 -11.30 5.95 -2.32
N PHE A 43 -10.87 7.18 -2.06
CA PHE A 43 -11.51 8.05 -1.08
C PHE A 43 -13.02 8.16 -1.31
N GLY A 44 -13.79 8.06 -0.22
CA GLY A 44 -15.25 8.13 -0.24
C GLY A 44 -15.96 6.85 -0.69
N SER A 45 -15.26 5.81 -1.17
CA SER A 45 -15.92 4.58 -1.65
C SER A 45 -16.16 3.53 -0.57
N TYR A 46 -15.66 3.74 0.64
CA TYR A 46 -15.76 2.79 1.76
C TYR A 46 -15.96 3.47 3.12
N HIS A 47 -15.98 4.80 3.14
CA HIS A 47 -15.96 5.59 4.38
C HIS A 47 -17.33 5.65 5.05
N GLU A 48 -18.41 5.45 4.29
CA GLU A 48 -19.78 5.59 4.78
C GLU A 48 -20.20 4.41 5.66
N SER A 49 -19.91 3.18 5.23
CA SER A 49 -20.33 1.96 5.90
C SER A 49 -19.63 0.70 5.35
N PRO A 50 -19.62 -0.41 6.11
CA PRO A 50 -19.17 -1.71 5.60
C PRO A 50 -19.96 -2.17 4.37
N GLU A 51 -21.25 -1.85 4.26
CA GLU A 51 -22.09 -2.17 3.11
C GLU A 51 -21.68 -1.39 1.86
N GLN A 52 -21.32 -0.10 2.02
CA GLN A 52 -20.76 0.69 0.93
C GLN A 52 -19.42 0.11 0.47
N ALA A 53 -18.54 -0.22 1.43
CA ALA A 53 -17.25 -0.84 1.14
C ALA A 53 -17.41 -2.16 0.37
N LEU A 54 -18.37 -3.01 0.73
CA LEU A 54 -18.66 -4.25 0.02
C LEU A 54 -19.09 -4.01 -1.42
N ARG A 55 -20.00 -3.05 -1.67
CA ARG A 55 -20.42 -2.70 -3.05
C ARG A 55 -19.23 -2.24 -3.88
N SER A 56 -18.39 -1.37 -3.33
CA SER A 56 -17.20 -0.86 -4.03
C SER A 56 -16.15 -1.96 -4.24
N ALA A 57 -15.94 -2.82 -3.26
CA ALA A 57 -15.01 -3.94 -3.37
C ALA A 57 -15.47 -4.93 -4.45
N ALA A 58 -16.75 -5.26 -4.50
CA ALA A 58 -17.32 -6.15 -5.52
C ALA A 58 -17.05 -5.63 -6.96
N VAL A 59 -17.08 -4.32 -7.18
CA VAL A 59 -16.72 -3.70 -8.47
C VAL A 59 -15.28 -4.00 -8.84
N LEU A 60 -14.33 -3.87 -7.91
CA LEU A 60 -12.91 -4.13 -8.17
C LEU A 60 -12.61 -5.63 -8.31
N MET A 61 -13.26 -6.47 -7.51
CA MET A 61 -13.13 -7.93 -7.61
C MET A 61 -13.64 -8.40 -8.99
N ALA A 62 -14.78 -7.88 -9.46
CA ALA A 62 -15.32 -8.19 -10.79
C ALA A 62 -14.39 -7.70 -11.93
N ALA A 63 -13.69 -6.58 -11.73
CA ALA A 63 -12.67 -6.08 -12.66
C ALA A 63 -11.40 -6.97 -12.71
N GLY A 64 -11.22 -7.88 -11.75
CA GLY A 64 -10.10 -8.83 -11.69
C GLY A 64 -9.10 -8.57 -10.57
N ALA A 65 -9.42 -7.74 -9.57
CA ALA A 65 -8.66 -7.72 -8.33
C ALA A 65 -8.85 -9.05 -7.58
N HIS A 66 -7.80 -9.49 -6.89
CA HIS A 66 -7.84 -10.65 -5.98
C HIS A 66 -7.98 -10.22 -4.51
N MET A 67 -7.76 -8.94 -4.22
CA MET A 67 -7.77 -8.34 -2.90
C MET A 67 -8.06 -6.85 -3.05
N VAL A 68 -8.71 -6.26 -2.05
CA VAL A 68 -8.88 -4.80 -1.99
C VAL A 68 -8.00 -4.17 -0.94
N LYS A 69 -7.53 -2.94 -1.19
CA LYS A 69 -6.82 -2.14 -0.20
C LYS A 69 -7.67 -0.98 0.30
N LEU A 70 -7.62 -0.69 1.60
CA LEU A 70 -8.26 0.46 2.22
C LEU A 70 -7.34 1.14 3.24
N GLU A 71 -7.53 2.44 3.43
CA GLU A 71 -6.72 3.27 4.33
C GLU A 71 -7.44 3.54 5.66
N GLY A 72 -6.69 3.46 6.76
CA GLY A 72 -7.14 3.83 8.09
C GLY A 72 -7.07 2.69 9.09
N GLY A 73 -7.00 3.05 10.38
CA GLY A 73 -7.05 2.15 11.53
C GLY A 73 -8.21 2.46 12.46
N GLY A 74 -8.43 1.62 13.47
CA GLY A 74 -9.51 1.78 14.44
C GLY A 74 -10.88 1.61 13.78
N TRP A 75 -11.49 2.71 13.34
CA TRP A 75 -12.85 2.74 12.79
C TRP A 75 -13.04 1.87 11.53
N THR A 76 -11.97 1.54 10.82
CA THR A 76 -11.99 0.65 9.65
C THR A 76 -12.01 -0.83 10.01
N ALA A 77 -11.66 -1.24 11.24
CA ALA A 77 -11.59 -2.64 11.63
C ALA A 77 -12.93 -3.39 11.47
N PRO A 78 -14.11 -2.82 11.81
CA PRO A 78 -15.40 -3.43 11.49
C PRO A 78 -15.61 -3.66 9.98
N THR A 79 -15.17 -2.72 9.15
CA THR A 79 -15.24 -2.84 7.67
C THR A 79 -14.33 -3.96 7.16
N VAL A 80 -13.09 -4.05 7.67
CA VAL A 80 -12.16 -5.14 7.32
C VAL A 80 -12.78 -6.49 7.66
N ARG A 81 -13.30 -6.64 8.88
CA ARG A 81 -13.97 -7.86 9.34
C ARG A 81 -15.14 -8.24 8.44
N PHE A 82 -16.00 -7.27 8.15
CA PHE A 82 -17.17 -7.47 7.31
C PHE A 82 -16.81 -7.99 5.90
N LEU A 83 -15.77 -7.43 5.28
CA LEU A 83 -15.29 -7.85 3.96
C LEU A 83 -14.63 -9.23 4.00
N ALA A 84 -13.73 -9.46 4.97
CA ALA A 84 -13.00 -10.71 5.12
C ALA A 84 -13.94 -11.91 5.36
N GLU A 85 -14.92 -11.76 6.25
CA GLU A 85 -15.96 -12.79 6.51
C GLU A 85 -16.81 -13.13 5.28
N ARG A 86 -16.86 -12.23 4.29
CA ARG A 86 -17.59 -12.41 3.03
C ARG A 86 -16.69 -12.85 1.88
N GLY A 87 -15.46 -13.27 2.18
CA GLY A 87 -14.54 -13.85 1.21
C GLY A 87 -13.80 -12.83 0.34
N ILE A 88 -13.79 -11.54 0.71
CA ILE A 88 -12.95 -10.54 0.04
C ILE A 88 -11.67 -10.36 0.86
N PRO A 89 -10.49 -10.78 0.36
CA PRO A 89 -9.23 -10.52 1.03
C PRO A 89 -8.98 -9.01 1.13
N VAL A 90 -8.48 -8.57 2.28
CA VAL A 90 -8.22 -7.15 2.56
C VAL A 90 -6.74 -6.91 2.84
N CYS A 91 -6.19 -5.91 2.16
CA CYS A 91 -4.96 -5.24 2.50
C CYS A 91 -5.31 -3.96 3.28
N ALA A 92 -4.96 -3.89 4.56
CA ALA A 92 -5.09 -2.64 5.30
C ALA A 92 -3.89 -1.72 5.02
N HIS A 93 -4.04 -0.43 5.29
CA HIS A 93 -2.98 0.56 5.12
C HIS A 93 -2.94 1.54 6.30
N LEU A 94 -1.81 1.53 7.02
CA LEU A 94 -1.51 2.40 8.15
C LEU A 94 -0.21 3.20 7.95
N GLY A 95 0.03 4.13 8.88
CA GLY A 95 1.06 5.14 8.74
C GLY A 95 0.48 6.36 8.02
N LEU A 96 1.26 6.94 7.11
CA LEU A 96 0.75 7.99 6.25
C LEU A 96 -0.31 7.41 5.31
N THR A 97 -1.54 7.93 5.38
CA THR A 97 -2.64 7.53 4.51
C THR A 97 -2.95 8.68 3.54
N PRO A 98 -2.49 8.62 2.27
CA PRO A 98 -2.59 9.74 1.33
C PRO A 98 -4.02 10.27 1.12
N GLN A 99 -5.05 9.44 1.28
CA GLN A 99 -6.44 9.88 1.18
C GLN A 99 -6.83 10.90 2.27
N THR A 100 -6.13 10.87 3.41
CA THR A 100 -6.36 11.80 4.54
C THR A 100 -5.27 12.87 4.66
N VAL A 101 -4.48 13.09 3.60
CA VAL A 101 -3.33 14.02 3.60
C VAL A 101 -3.66 15.43 4.12
N HIS A 102 -4.88 15.93 3.89
CA HIS A 102 -5.32 17.23 4.39
C HIS A 102 -5.54 17.22 5.91
N ALA A 103 -6.11 16.13 6.46
CA ALA A 103 -6.28 15.96 7.90
C ALA A 103 -4.92 15.78 8.60
N LEU A 104 -3.96 15.12 7.94
CA LEU A 104 -2.60 14.93 8.44
C LEU A 104 -1.69 16.17 8.31
N GLY A 105 -2.16 17.23 7.63
CA GLY A 105 -1.37 18.44 7.40
C GLY A 105 -0.16 18.21 6.47
N GLY A 106 -0.30 17.29 5.51
CA GLY A 106 0.70 16.97 4.49
C GLY A 106 1.34 15.59 4.63
N TYR A 107 2.29 15.30 3.74
CA TYR A 107 3.05 14.05 3.69
C TYR A 107 4.11 14.01 4.79
N ARG A 108 3.76 13.46 5.97
CA ARG A 108 4.61 13.43 7.16
C ARG A 108 4.78 12.00 7.66
N VAL A 109 5.93 11.75 8.28
CA VAL A 109 6.23 10.48 8.96
C VAL A 109 5.29 10.32 10.17
N GLN A 110 4.70 9.15 10.32
CA GLN A 110 3.74 8.82 11.39
C GLN A 110 4.38 7.93 12.46
N GLY A 111 3.90 8.00 13.71
CA GLY A 111 4.44 7.18 14.81
C GLY A 111 5.81 7.62 15.33
N ARG A 112 6.08 8.93 15.35
CA ARG A 112 7.37 9.48 15.82
C ARG A 112 7.50 9.49 17.34
N ASP A 113 6.43 9.86 18.03
CA ASP A 113 6.36 9.82 19.48
C ASP A 113 5.76 8.48 19.95
N GLU A 114 6.05 8.14 21.21
CA GLU A 114 5.66 6.85 21.78
C GLU A 114 4.14 6.63 21.77
N ALA A 115 3.34 7.67 22.03
CA ALA A 115 1.88 7.54 22.04
C ALA A 115 1.32 7.23 20.64
N ALA A 116 1.83 7.92 19.61
CA ALA A 116 1.50 7.62 18.22
C ALA A 116 2.00 6.24 17.78
N ALA A 117 3.17 5.81 18.26
CA ALA A 117 3.74 4.50 17.99
C ALA A 117 2.90 3.35 18.60
N GLU A 118 2.45 3.52 19.84
CA GLU A 118 1.54 2.58 20.50
C GLU A 118 0.18 2.54 19.81
N THR A 119 -0.34 3.69 19.39
CA THR A 119 -1.61 3.77 18.65
C THR A 119 -1.52 2.99 17.32
N LEU A 120 -0.44 3.20 16.55
CA LEU A 120 -0.23 2.46 15.31
C LEU A 120 -0.09 0.96 15.54
N LEU A 121 0.63 0.54 16.58
CA LEU A 121 0.75 -0.88 16.92
C LEU A 121 -0.61 -1.49 17.30
N ALA A 122 -1.39 -0.80 18.13
CA ALA A 122 -2.72 -1.25 18.51
C ALA A 122 -3.65 -1.39 17.30
N GLN A 123 -3.72 -0.37 16.45
CA GLN A 123 -4.54 -0.41 15.24
C GLN A 123 -4.07 -1.48 14.25
N SER A 124 -2.77 -1.73 14.16
CA SER A 124 -2.22 -2.80 13.32
C SER A 124 -2.71 -4.18 13.77
N ARG A 125 -2.77 -4.42 15.09
CA ARG A 125 -3.33 -5.65 15.68
C ARG A 125 -4.83 -5.75 15.43
N GLU A 126 -5.58 -4.67 15.67
CA GLU A 126 -7.02 -4.65 15.44
C GLU A 126 -7.39 -5.02 14.00
N LEU A 127 -6.64 -4.51 13.02
CA LEU A 127 -6.84 -4.82 11.60
C LEU A 127 -6.48 -6.28 11.27
N ALA A 128 -5.38 -6.80 11.82
CA ALA A 128 -5.02 -8.21 11.66
C ALA A 128 -6.05 -9.14 12.29
N ASP A 129 -6.54 -8.82 13.50
CA ASP A 129 -7.58 -9.57 14.21
C ASP A 129 -8.95 -9.45 13.53
N ALA A 130 -9.17 -8.40 12.74
CA ALA A 130 -10.31 -8.25 11.85
C ALA A 130 -10.18 -9.09 10.57
N GLY A 131 -9.04 -9.71 10.29
CA GLY A 131 -8.84 -10.56 9.12
C GLY A 131 -8.15 -9.88 7.93
N ALA A 132 -7.47 -8.74 8.14
CA ALA A 132 -6.55 -8.22 7.14
C ALA A 132 -5.43 -9.25 6.88
N ALA A 133 -5.23 -9.62 5.62
CA ALA A 133 -4.19 -10.56 5.21
C ALA A 133 -2.86 -9.88 4.89
N LEU A 134 -2.92 -8.61 4.48
CA LEU A 134 -1.76 -7.73 4.26
C LEU A 134 -1.95 -6.41 5.02
N LEU A 135 -0.83 -5.81 5.44
CA LEU A 135 -0.81 -4.47 6.03
C LEU A 135 0.29 -3.63 5.39
N VAL A 136 -0.07 -2.61 4.63
CA VAL A 136 0.89 -1.59 4.18
C VAL A 136 1.22 -0.66 5.36
N LEU A 137 2.52 -0.40 5.54
CA LEU A 137 3.05 0.62 6.45
C LEU A 137 3.76 1.68 5.61
N GLU A 138 3.20 2.88 5.55
CA GLU A 138 3.75 4.01 4.77
C GLU A 138 4.33 5.10 5.68
N MET A 139 5.58 5.48 5.41
CA MET A 139 6.31 6.52 6.16
C MET A 139 6.25 6.34 7.69
N VAL A 140 6.65 5.15 8.15
CA VAL A 140 6.71 4.75 9.57
C VAL A 140 8.17 4.56 9.97
N PRO A 141 8.62 4.98 11.17
CA PRO A 141 9.98 4.71 11.63
C PRO A 141 10.34 3.23 11.57
N ALA A 142 11.55 2.91 11.08
CA ALA A 142 11.99 1.53 10.87
C ALA A 142 11.92 0.66 12.14
N PRO A 143 12.30 1.14 13.34
CA PRO A 143 12.15 0.36 14.56
C PRO A 143 10.69 0.01 14.89
N LEU A 144 9.75 0.93 14.63
CA LEU A 144 8.34 0.69 14.86
C LEU A 144 7.76 -0.30 13.83
N ALA A 145 8.12 -0.15 12.56
CA ALA A 145 7.70 -1.09 11.52
C ALA A 145 8.21 -2.52 11.78
N ALA A 146 9.44 -2.67 12.28
CA ALA A 146 9.97 -3.95 12.73
C ALA A 146 9.14 -4.54 13.89
N ARG A 147 8.82 -3.71 14.89
CA ARG A 147 8.00 -4.09 16.05
C ARG A 147 6.59 -4.54 15.63
N ILE A 148 5.96 -3.81 14.71
CA ILE A 148 4.65 -4.18 14.16
C ILE A 148 4.74 -5.50 13.39
N THR A 149 5.74 -5.66 12.52
CA THR A 149 5.91 -6.89 11.73
C THR A 149 6.07 -8.12 12.62
N GLN A 150 6.86 -8.02 13.69
CA GLN A 150 7.04 -9.10 14.66
C GLN A 150 5.75 -9.42 15.43
N ALA A 151 4.90 -8.42 15.67
CA ALA A 151 3.65 -8.59 16.39
C ALA A 151 2.51 -9.22 15.56
N LEU A 152 2.68 -9.34 14.23
CA LEU A 152 1.63 -9.79 13.29
C LEU A 152 2.05 -11.02 12.48
N PRO A 153 2.28 -12.19 13.10
CA PRO A 153 2.74 -13.39 12.39
C PRO A 153 1.77 -13.89 11.31
N GLN A 154 0.48 -13.54 11.39
CA GLN A 154 -0.58 -13.95 10.46
C GLN A 154 -0.89 -12.93 9.35
N CYS A 155 -0.33 -11.71 9.40
CA CYS A 155 -0.61 -10.64 8.45
C CYS A 155 0.71 -10.08 7.91
N ALA A 156 0.96 -10.28 6.61
CA ALA A 156 2.24 -9.86 6.03
C ALA A 156 2.29 -8.34 5.87
N THR A 157 3.30 -7.71 6.46
CA THR A 157 3.53 -6.27 6.37
C THR A 157 4.26 -5.91 5.08
N ILE A 158 3.84 -4.83 4.42
CA ILE A 158 4.46 -4.31 3.19
C ILE A 158 4.90 -2.88 3.44
N GLY A 159 6.21 -2.63 3.37
CA GLY A 159 6.78 -1.32 3.65
C GLY A 159 6.84 -0.40 2.43
N ILE A 160 6.59 0.89 2.64
CA ILE A 160 6.99 1.98 1.74
C ILE A 160 7.49 3.15 2.60
N GLY A 161 8.81 3.30 2.65
CA GLY A 161 9.42 4.19 3.64
C GLY A 161 9.21 3.74 5.09
N ALA A 162 9.16 2.42 5.31
CA ALA A 162 9.02 1.79 6.62
C ALA A 162 10.22 0.91 7.00
N GLY A 163 11.35 1.09 6.30
CA GLY A 163 12.55 0.26 6.46
C GLY A 163 12.40 -1.18 5.96
N ARG A 164 13.51 -1.92 6.00
CA ARG A 164 13.61 -3.27 5.40
C ARG A 164 13.03 -4.40 6.24
N ALA A 165 12.64 -4.11 7.50
CA ALA A 165 12.18 -5.13 8.44
C ALA A 165 10.73 -5.59 8.22
N THR A 166 10.02 -5.01 7.25
CA THR A 166 8.70 -5.48 6.81
C THR A 166 8.82 -6.74 5.94
N ALA A 167 7.76 -7.53 5.83
CA ALA A 167 7.78 -8.80 5.08
C ALA A 167 7.94 -8.62 3.56
N GLY A 168 7.62 -7.45 3.03
CA GLY A 168 7.82 -7.07 1.64
C GLY A 168 7.88 -5.56 1.47
N GLN A 169 8.03 -5.10 0.23
CA GLN A 169 8.15 -3.68 -0.10
C GLN A 169 7.22 -3.31 -1.24
N VAL A 170 6.84 -2.02 -1.32
CA VAL A 170 6.11 -1.46 -2.47
C VAL A 170 6.68 -0.09 -2.83
N LEU A 171 6.71 0.20 -4.13
CA LEU A 171 7.04 1.52 -4.68
C LEU A 171 6.06 1.87 -5.80
N VAL A 172 5.85 3.16 -6.02
CA VAL A 172 5.18 3.64 -7.24
C VAL A 172 6.10 3.40 -8.43
N MET A 173 5.60 2.69 -9.45
CA MET A 173 6.37 2.31 -10.65
C MET A 173 7.06 3.51 -11.32
N HIS A 174 6.38 4.65 -11.42
CA HIS A 174 6.94 5.86 -12.04
C HIS A 174 8.16 6.38 -11.26
N ASP A 175 8.09 6.38 -9.94
CA ASP A 175 9.17 6.91 -9.10
C ASP A 175 10.41 6.00 -9.15
N MET A 176 10.20 4.67 -9.08
CA MET A 176 11.30 3.70 -9.13
C MET A 176 11.92 3.55 -10.53
N LEU A 177 11.27 4.06 -11.57
CA LEU A 177 11.81 4.17 -12.93
C LEU A 177 12.38 5.56 -13.26
N GLY A 178 12.44 6.48 -12.30
CA GLY A 178 12.97 7.83 -12.53
C GLY A 178 12.06 8.73 -13.39
N LEU A 179 10.77 8.39 -13.53
CA LEU A 179 9.78 9.14 -14.32
C LEU A 179 9.02 10.20 -13.50
N GLY A 180 9.41 10.41 -12.24
CA GLY A 180 8.77 11.38 -11.35
C GLY A 180 8.87 12.81 -11.90
N LEU A 181 7.76 13.56 -11.87
CA LEU A 181 7.68 14.95 -12.33
C LEU A 181 8.17 15.98 -11.30
N GLY A 182 8.78 15.54 -10.21
CA GLY A 182 9.17 16.39 -9.09
C GLY A 182 10.26 15.74 -8.24
N ARG A 183 10.44 16.28 -7.02
CA ARG A 183 11.43 15.75 -6.09
C ARG A 183 11.07 14.33 -5.67
N THR A 184 11.93 13.37 -6.01
CA THR A 184 11.82 11.98 -5.59
C THR A 184 11.76 11.87 -4.06
N PRO A 185 10.77 11.17 -3.49
CA PRO A 185 10.70 10.93 -2.05
C PRO A 185 11.94 10.20 -1.54
N ARG A 186 12.36 10.49 -0.30
CA ARG A 186 13.58 9.92 0.31
C ARG A 186 13.60 8.38 0.28
N PHE A 187 12.44 7.74 0.44
CA PHE A 187 12.33 6.28 0.51
C PHE A 187 12.41 5.58 -0.84
N VAL A 188 12.49 6.32 -1.95
CA VAL A 188 12.56 5.76 -3.30
C VAL A 188 14.02 5.61 -3.72
N ARG A 189 14.30 4.48 -4.38
CA ARG A 189 15.50 4.30 -5.20
C ARG A 189 15.07 4.24 -6.67
N ASP A 190 15.78 4.99 -7.53
CA ASP A 190 15.68 4.84 -8.97
C ASP A 190 16.44 3.57 -9.40
N PHE A 191 15.70 2.57 -9.88
CA PHE A 191 16.23 1.31 -10.40
C PHE A 191 16.44 1.34 -11.91
N MET A 192 15.93 2.36 -12.61
CA MET A 192 16.24 2.57 -14.02
C MET A 192 17.66 3.12 -14.17
N ALA A 193 18.12 3.95 -13.22
CA ALA A 193 19.51 4.38 -13.15
C ALA A 193 20.49 3.20 -13.12
N GLY A 194 21.27 3.03 -14.19
CA GLY A 194 22.22 1.92 -14.35
C GLY A 194 21.62 0.62 -14.92
N SER A 195 20.32 0.59 -15.20
CA SER A 195 19.67 -0.48 -15.96
C SER A 195 19.62 -0.13 -17.44
N ASP A 196 19.73 -1.14 -18.30
CA ASP A 196 19.66 -1.02 -19.77
C ASP A 196 18.23 -1.18 -20.33
N SER A 197 17.27 -1.57 -19.49
CA SER A 197 15.87 -1.77 -19.87
C SER A 197 14.93 -1.70 -18.65
N ILE A 198 13.65 -1.43 -18.91
CA ILE A 198 12.60 -1.45 -17.88
C ILE A 198 12.50 -2.85 -17.24
N ALA A 199 12.62 -3.91 -18.03
CA ALA A 199 12.60 -5.29 -17.50
C ALA A 199 13.74 -5.53 -16.50
N ASN A 200 14.95 -5.05 -16.80
CA ASN A 200 16.09 -5.18 -15.91
C ASN A 200 15.97 -4.27 -14.67
N ALA A 201 15.39 -3.08 -14.79
CA ALA A 201 15.08 -2.23 -13.64
C ALA A 201 14.08 -2.91 -12.68
N MET A 202 13.01 -3.52 -13.21
CA MET A 202 12.04 -4.28 -12.42
C MET A 202 12.67 -5.52 -11.76
N ALA A 203 13.53 -6.24 -12.48
CA ALA A 203 14.25 -7.39 -11.94
C ALA A 203 15.25 -6.99 -10.85
N ALA A 204 15.93 -5.84 -11.01
CA ALA A 204 16.84 -5.30 -10.01
C ALA A 204 16.11 -4.90 -8.72
N TYR A 205 14.93 -4.30 -8.83
CA TYR A 205 14.07 -4.03 -7.67
C TYR A 205 13.68 -5.31 -6.92
N VAL A 206 13.17 -6.32 -7.64
CA VAL A 206 12.79 -7.61 -7.04
C VAL A 206 13.98 -8.26 -6.33
N ARG A 207 15.16 -8.26 -6.95
CA ARG A 207 16.39 -8.81 -6.35
C ARG A 207 16.75 -8.06 -5.08
N ALA A 208 16.79 -6.73 -5.13
CA ALA A 208 17.21 -5.89 -4.02
C ALA A 208 16.26 -6.00 -2.80
N VAL A 209 14.96 -6.16 -3.04
CA VAL A 209 14.00 -6.44 -1.96
C VAL A 209 14.28 -7.81 -1.33
N LYS A 210 14.48 -8.84 -2.15
CA LYS A 210 14.65 -10.23 -1.67
C LYS A 210 15.99 -10.48 -0.98
N ASP A 211 17.06 -9.80 -1.39
CA ASP A 211 18.37 -9.89 -0.76
C ASP A 211 18.54 -8.91 0.42
N GLY A 212 17.54 -8.06 0.67
CA GLY A 212 17.53 -7.09 1.78
C GLY A 212 18.43 -5.87 1.57
N SER A 213 18.99 -5.67 0.37
CA SER A 213 19.75 -4.47 0.01
C SER A 213 18.87 -3.25 -0.28
N PHE A 214 17.57 -3.47 -0.52
CA PHE A 214 16.56 -2.41 -0.59
C PHE A 214 15.37 -2.71 0.33
N PRO A 215 14.93 -1.73 1.14
CA PRO A 215 15.54 -0.41 1.35
C PRO A 215 16.84 -0.47 2.16
N ASP A 216 17.78 0.44 1.88
CA ASP A 216 18.86 0.78 2.83
C ASP A 216 18.31 1.75 3.87
N ASP A 217 18.13 1.32 5.12
CA ASP A 217 17.52 2.12 6.19
C ASP A 217 18.26 3.46 6.46
N ARG A 218 19.56 3.53 6.18
CA ARG A 218 20.34 4.78 6.35
C ARG A 218 19.92 5.85 5.35
N LEU A 219 19.54 5.43 4.15
CA LEU A 219 19.18 6.30 3.05
C LEU A 219 17.67 6.51 2.96
N HIS A 220 16.90 5.44 3.09
CA HIS A 220 15.50 5.35 2.69
C HIS A 220 14.50 5.28 3.86
N ALA A 221 14.95 5.19 5.11
CA ALA A 221 14.07 5.06 6.28
C ALA A 221 14.20 6.22 7.27
N TRP A 222 13.31 6.24 8.25
CA TRP A 222 13.29 7.17 9.38
C TRP A 222 13.47 6.44 10.70
#